data_AF-A0A352JDZ7-F1
#
_entry.id   AF-A0A352JDZ7-F1
#
_cell.length_a   1.000
_cell.length_b   1.000
_cell.length_c   1.000
_cell.angle_alpha   90.00
_cell.angle_beta   90.00
_cell.angle_gamma   90.00
#
_symmetry.space_group_name_H-M   'P 1'
#
loop_
_entity.id
_entity.type
_entity.pdbx_description
1 polymer ?
#
loop_
_entity_poly.entity_id
_entity_poly.type
_entity_poly.pdbx_seq_one_letter_code
_entity_poly.pdbx_strand_id
1 'polypeptide(L)'
;MLQGWIQIGITLVLIVAIAPIFGRYISRVFLVQKTLLDRALNPLENLIFTLSGINPQTQMTGWQYARSILYSNLVMAIMLFLMLMFQGLLPLNPTGMGAPSWDMALHTTISFITNTNQQHYSGETALSYFTQMLGLGFLFFTSAGTGIAVAIAFIRGLTGRSLGNFYKDLTQAITRIL
;
A
#
# COMPACT_ATOMS: atom_id res chain seq x y z
N MET A 1 -21.86 -19.38 24.21
CA MET A 1 -21.84 -20.23 23.00
C MET A 1 -22.73 -19.67 21.88
N LEU A 2 -24.04 -19.50 22.09
CA LEU A 2 -24.96 -19.01 21.03
C LEU A 2 -24.58 -17.63 20.46
N GLN A 3 -24.21 -16.68 21.32
CA GLN A 3 -23.76 -15.34 20.89
C GLN A 3 -22.56 -15.38 19.93
N GLY A 4 -21.58 -16.25 20.18
CA GLY A 4 -20.41 -16.40 19.29
C GLY A 4 -20.80 -16.94 17.92
N TRP A 5 -21.70 -17.93 17.86
CA TRP A 5 -22.21 -18.45 16.60
C TRP A 5 -22.99 -17.39 15.81
N ILE A 6 -23.79 -16.56 16.49
CA ILE A 6 -24.50 -15.45 15.85
C ILE A 6 -23.51 -14.42 15.29
N GLN A 7 -22.47 -14.03 16.03
CA GLN A 7 -21.44 -13.11 15.56
C GLN A 7 -20.70 -13.63 14.33
N ILE A 8 -20.30 -14.91 14.34
CA ILE A 8 -19.65 -15.56 13.20
C ILE A 8 -20.59 -15.58 11.99
N GLY A 9 -21.85 -16.00 12.20
CA GLY A 9 -22.86 -16.07 11.15
C GLY A 9 -23.09 -14.72 10.49
N ILE A 10 -23.31 -13.66 11.29
CA ILE A 10 -23.48 -12.29 10.78
C ILE A 10 -22.24 -11.82 10.01
N THR A 11 -21.04 -12.04 10.55
CA THR A 11 -19.79 -11.62 9.89
C THR A 11 -19.62 -12.28 8.54
N LEU A 12 -19.85 -13.59 8.44
CA LEU A 12 -19.75 -14.32 7.18
C LEU A 12 -20.80 -13.87 6.16
N VAL A 13 -22.05 -13.67 6.60
CA VAL A 13 -23.13 -13.17 5.74
C VAL A 13 -22.77 -11.80 5.17
N LEU A 14 -22.25 -10.88 5.99
CA LEU A 14 -21.82 -9.56 5.53
C LEU A 14 -20.68 -9.65 4.53
N ILE A 15 -19.65 -10.48 4.79
CA ILE A 15 -18.53 -10.67 3.86
C ILE A 15 -19.01 -11.23 2.52
N VAL A 16 -19.83 -12.28 2.53
CA VAL A 16 -20.35 -12.91 1.30
C VAL A 16 -21.25 -11.96 0.52
N ALA A 17 -22.02 -11.11 1.19
CA ALA A 17 -22.87 -10.11 0.53
C ALA A 17 -22.04 -8.99 -0.12
N ILE A 18 -20.98 -8.52 0.56
CA ILE A 18 -20.20 -7.34 0.17
C ILE A 18 -19.10 -7.70 -0.84
N ALA A 19 -18.42 -8.84 -0.67
CA ALA A 19 -17.30 -9.27 -1.51
C ALA A 19 -17.58 -9.25 -3.04
N PRO A 20 -18.72 -9.76 -3.56
CA PRO A 20 -18.97 -9.71 -5.01
C PRO A 20 -19.21 -8.29 -5.53
N ILE A 21 -19.74 -7.38 -4.70
CA ILE A 21 -19.98 -5.98 -5.08
C ILE A 21 -18.63 -5.28 -5.24
N PHE A 22 -17.77 -5.35 -4.23
CA PHE A 22 -16.44 -4.75 -4.27
C PHE A 22 -15.52 -5.44 -5.27
N GLY A 23 -15.57 -6.77 -5.38
CA GLY A 23 -14.78 -7.52 -6.37
C GLY A 23 -15.12 -7.12 -7.82
N ARG A 24 -16.40 -6.88 -8.13
CA ARG A 24 -16.82 -6.33 -9.43
C ARG A 24 -16.28 -4.91 -9.65
N TYR A 25 -16.24 -4.08 -8.61
CA TYR A 25 -15.66 -2.74 -8.71
C TYR A 25 -14.13 -2.79 -8.94
N ILE A 26 -13.40 -3.56 -8.14
CA ILE A 26 -11.94 -3.74 -8.26
C ILE A 26 -11.59 -4.27 -9.65
N SER A 27 -12.28 -5.30 -10.12
CA SER A 27 -12.05 -5.82 -11.47
C SER A 27 -12.30 -4.78 -12.57
N ARG A 28 -13.33 -3.92 -12.45
CA ARG A 28 -13.55 -2.82 -13.40
C ARG A 28 -12.40 -1.81 -13.40
N VAL A 29 -11.91 -1.42 -12.21
CA VAL A 29 -10.79 -0.49 -12.05
C VAL A 29 -9.56 -0.99 -12.80
N PHE A 30 -9.16 -2.23 -12.54
CA PHE A 30 -7.93 -2.79 -13.10
C PHE A 30 -8.07 -3.32 -14.54
N LEU A 31 -9.30 -3.50 -15.04
CA LEU A 31 -9.57 -3.85 -16.43
C LEU A 31 -9.94 -2.63 -17.31
N VAL A 32 -9.75 -1.40 -16.80
CA VAL A 32 -9.98 -0.13 -17.52
C VAL A 32 -11.41 -0.03 -18.07
N GLN A 33 -12.38 -0.53 -17.30
CA GLN A 33 -13.79 -0.25 -17.56
C GLN A 33 -14.17 1.07 -16.90
N LYS A 34 -15.08 1.83 -17.52
CA LYS A 34 -15.52 3.12 -16.96
C LYS A 34 -16.07 2.94 -15.56
N THR A 35 -15.53 3.68 -14.60
CA THR A 35 -16.03 3.75 -13.22
C THR A 35 -16.59 5.12 -12.90
N LEU A 36 -17.49 5.21 -11.92
CA LEU A 36 -18.08 6.49 -11.49
C LEU A 36 -17.01 7.46 -10.96
N LEU A 37 -15.93 6.94 -10.37
CA LEU A 37 -14.85 7.75 -9.81
C LEU A 37 -13.88 8.31 -10.86
N ASP A 38 -13.95 7.82 -12.11
CA ASP A 38 -13.06 8.25 -13.19
C ASP A 38 -13.05 9.77 -13.36
N ARG A 39 -14.21 10.42 -13.25
CA ARG A 39 -14.33 11.86 -13.48
C ARG A 39 -13.55 12.69 -12.45
N ALA A 40 -13.47 12.23 -11.21
CA ALA A 40 -12.79 12.93 -10.13
C ALA A 40 -11.33 12.49 -9.98
N LEU A 41 -11.03 11.20 -10.14
CA LEU A 41 -9.71 10.64 -9.87
C LEU A 41 -8.78 10.63 -11.09
N ASN A 42 -9.29 10.57 -12.33
CA ASN A 42 -8.42 10.60 -13.51
C ASN A 42 -7.53 11.85 -13.58
N PRO A 43 -8.02 13.07 -13.29
CA PRO A 43 -7.16 14.26 -13.28
C PRO A 43 -6.03 14.16 -12.26
N LEU A 44 -6.33 13.64 -11.06
CA LEU A 44 -5.35 13.45 -9.99
C LEU A 44 -4.30 12.40 -10.38
N GLU A 45 -4.73 11.26 -10.89
CA GLU A 45 -3.85 10.18 -11.34
C GLU A 45 -2.95 10.65 -12.49
N ASN A 46 -3.51 11.36 -13.47
CA ASN A 46 -2.75 11.92 -14.57
C ASN A 46 -1.72 12.96 -14.09
N LEU A 47 -2.06 13.77 -13.09
CA LEU A 47 -1.11 14.69 -12.48
C LEU A 47 0.04 13.93 -11.81
N ILE A 48 -0.25 12.87 -11.04
CA ILE A 48 0.77 12.01 -10.42
C ILE A 48 1.69 11.41 -11.49
N PHE A 49 1.12 10.84 -12.56
CA PHE A 49 1.89 10.23 -13.64
C PHE A 49 2.74 11.26 -14.38
N THR A 50 2.22 12.46 -14.64
CA THR A 50 2.94 13.53 -15.32
C THR A 50 4.09 14.04 -14.47
N LEU A 51 3.86 14.32 -13.18
CA LEU A 51 4.90 14.78 -12.26
C LEU A 51 5.98 13.73 -12.02
N SER A 52 5.61 12.45 -12.07
CA SER A 52 6.55 11.34 -11.90
C SER A 52 7.24 10.92 -13.20
N GLY A 53 6.89 11.52 -14.35
CA GLY A 53 7.42 11.14 -15.67
C GLY A 53 7.04 9.72 -16.12
N ILE A 54 5.95 9.17 -15.57
CA ILE A 54 5.51 7.80 -15.81
C ILE A 54 4.51 7.80 -16.96
N ASN A 55 4.76 6.98 -17.98
CA ASN A 55 3.76 6.71 -19.01
C ASN A 55 2.90 5.50 -18.58
N PRO A 56 1.62 5.71 -18.19
CA PRO A 56 0.74 4.63 -17.71
C PRO A 56 0.30 3.67 -18.81
N GLN A 57 0.52 3.98 -20.09
CA GLN A 57 0.17 3.10 -21.21
C GLN A 57 1.27 2.08 -21.55
N THR A 58 2.49 2.31 -21.07
CA THR A 58 3.62 1.41 -21.31
C THR A 58 3.38 0.07 -20.61
N GLN A 59 3.39 -1.01 -21.39
CA GLN A 59 3.30 -2.37 -20.88
C GLN A 59 4.68 -2.84 -20.40
N MET A 60 4.72 -3.52 -19.26
CA MET A 60 5.94 -4.08 -18.68
C MET A 60 5.99 -5.60 -18.88
N THR A 61 7.19 -6.12 -19.14
CA THR A 61 7.47 -7.55 -19.03
C THR A 61 7.44 -7.97 -17.55
N GLY A 62 7.29 -9.28 -17.28
CA GLY A 62 7.30 -9.79 -15.90
C GLY A 62 8.55 -9.41 -15.11
N TRP A 63 9.71 -9.40 -15.78
CA TRP A 63 10.96 -8.99 -15.15
C TRP A 63 11.02 -7.48 -14.88
N GLN A 64 10.51 -6.64 -15.79
CA GLN A 64 10.41 -5.20 -15.56
C GLN A 64 9.47 -4.90 -14.38
N TYR A 65 8.33 -5.58 -14.32
CA TYR A 65 7.35 -5.44 -13.24
C TYR A 65 7.97 -5.85 -11.89
N ALA A 66 8.65 -7.00 -11.83
CA ALA A 66 9.33 -7.46 -10.63
C ALA A 66 10.42 -6.49 -10.15
N ARG A 67 11.24 -5.97 -11.06
CA ARG A 67 12.24 -4.95 -10.74
C ARG A 67 11.61 -3.66 -10.22
N SER A 68 10.52 -3.20 -10.81
CA SER A 68 9.79 -2.02 -10.35
C SER A 68 9.27 -2.19 -8.92
N ILE A 69 8.73 -3.37 -8.57
CA ILE A 69 8.33 -3.70 -7.20
C ILE A 69 9.54 -3.60 -6.26
N LEU A 70 10.64 -4.29 -6.57
CA LEU A 70 11.81 -4.36 -5.71
C LEU A 70 12.44 -2.99 -5.47
N TYR A 71 12.65 -2.20 -6.53
CA TYR A 71 13.24 -0.88 -6.39
C TYR A 71 12.34 0.09 -5.63
N SER A 72 11.02 0.07 -5.91
CA SER A 72 10.08 0.95 -5.21
C SER A 72 10.04 0.62 -3.72
N ASN A 73 9.96 -0.67 -3.37
CA ASN A 73 9.94 -1.10 -1.97
C ASN A 73 11.27 -0.85 -1.26
N LEU A 74 12.41 -0.99 -1.95
CA LEU A 74 13.71 -0.66 -1.40
C LEU A 74 13.83 0.83 -1.07
N VAL A 75 13.39 1.72 -1.98
CA VAL A 75 13.40 3.17 -1.74
C VAL A 75 12.51 3.54 -0.56
N MET A 76 11.30 2.97 -0.48
CA MET A 76 10.38 3.19 0.64
C MET A 76 10.94 2.66 1.97
N ALA A 77 11.63 1.51 1.95
CA ALA A 77 12.29 0.96 3.12
C ALA A 77 13.44 1.86 3.61
N ILE A 78 14.30 2.32 2.70
CA ILE A 78 15.37 3.28 3.04
C ILE A 78 14.75 4.55 3.61
N MET A 79 13.69 5.09 3.00
CA MET A 79 13.00 6.27 3.48
C MET A 79 12.51 6.10 4.93
N LEU A 80 11.78 5.02 5.23
CA LEU A 80 11.30 4.77 6.60
C LEU A 80 12.46 4.57 7.58
N PHE A 81 13.48 3.80 7.20
CA PHE A 81 14.64 3.57 8.06
C PHE A 81 15.33 4.90 8.43
N LEU A 82 15.52 5.79 7.45
CA LEU A 82 16.09 7.12 7.71
C LEU A 82 15.14 7.97 8.57
N MET A 83 13.83 7.94 8.34
CA MET A 83 12.86 8.64 9.19
C MET A 83 12.96 8.19 10.66
N LEU A 84 13.06 6.89 10.91
CA LEU A 84 13.24 6.32 12.24
C LEU A 84 14.57 6.78 12.86
N MET A 85 15.68 6.61 12.14
CA MET A 85 17.03 6.95 12.63
C MET A 85 17.23 8.45 12.86
N PHE A 86 16.48 9.31 12.16
CA PHE A 86 16.55 10.76 12.32
C PHE A 86 15.32 11.35 13.01
N GLN A 87 14.45 10.55 13.62
CA GLN A 87 13.15 11.06 14.12
C GLN A 87 13.27 12.18 15.16
N GLY A 88 14.37 12.21 15.92
CA GLY A 88 14.64 13.28 16.89
C GLY A 88 14.83 14.66 16.25
N LEU A 89 15.20 14.71 14.96
CA LEU A 89 15.39 15.95 14.19
C LEU A 89 14.14 16.34 13.38
N LEU A 90 13.17 15.44 13.25
CA LEU A 90 11.97 15.66 12.44
C LEU A 90 10.94 16.48 13.22
N PRO A 91 10.09 17.27 12.53
CA PRO A 91 9.03 18.04 13.17
C PRO A 91 7.99 17.11 13.81
N LEU A 92 6.98 17.66 14.49
CA LEU A 92 5.91 16.88 15.13
C LEU A 92 6.42 15.83 16.14
N ASN A 93 7.34 16.26 17.00
CA ASN A 93 7.89 15.46 18.07
C ASN A 93 7.69 16.13 19.45
N PRO A 94 6.44 16.30 19.92
CA PRO A 94 6.16 17.03 21.16
C PRO A 94 6.70 16.31 22.41
N THR A 95 6.87 14.99 22.33
CA THR A 95 7.39 14.14 23.40
C THR A 95 8.91 14.00 23.36
N GLY A 96 9.59 14.62 22.40
CA GLY A 96 11.06 14.66 22.33
C GLY A 96 11.72 13.30 22.07
N MET A 97 11.06 12.41 21.32
CA MET A 97 11.53 11.05 21.10
C MET A 97 12.77 11.02 20.22
N GLY A 98 13.85 10.42 20.73
CA GLY A 98 15.10 10.24 20.01
C GLY A 98 15.04 9.09 19.00
N ALA A 99 16.13 8.87 18.26
CA ALA A 99 16.25 7.72 17.39
C ALA A 99 16.14 6.41 18.20
N PRO A 100 15.35 5.41 17.73
CA PRO A 100 15.36 4.10 18.34
C PRO A 100 16.69 3.39 18.06
N SER A 101 16.90 2.23 18.69
CA SER A 101 18.05 1.39 18.36
C SER A 101 18.00 0.94 16.89
N TRP A 102 19.18 0.75 16.28
CA TRP A 102 19.30 0.46 14.85
C TRP A 102 18.58 -0.83 14.43
N ASP A 103 18.56 -1.83 15.32
CA ASP A 103 17.93 -3.14 15.15
C ASP A 103 16.41 -3.02 15.20
N MET A 104 15.89 -2.24 16.15
CA MET A 104 14.46 -1.90 16.21
C MET A 104 14.04 -1.14 14.94
N ALA A 105 14.82 -0.15 14.51
CA ALA A 105 14.53 0.61 13.29
C ALA A 105 14.49 -0.30 12.06
N LEU A 106 15.50 -1.17 11.91
CA LEU A 106 15.58 -2.11 10.79
C LEU A 106 14.41 -3.09 10.79
N HIS A 107 14.12 -3.71 11.93
CA HIS A 107 13.01 -4.65 12.06
C HIS A 107 11.68 -3.95 11.75
N THR A 108 11.45 -2.76 12.29
CA THR A 108 10.21 -1.99 12.04
C THR A 108 10.07 -1.68 10.56
N THR A 109 11.14 -1.23 9.90
CA THR A 109 11.13 -0.98 8.46
C THR A 109 10.77 -2.24 7.66
N ILE A 110 11.42 -3.37 7.94
CA ILE A 110 11.16 -4.64 7.26
C ILE A 110 9.72 -5.11 7.51
N SER A 111 9.24 -4.95 8.75
CA SER A 111 7.91 -5.41 9.11
C SER A 111 6.80 -4.66 8.38
N PHE A 112 6.94 -3.33 8.24
CA PHE A 112 5.93 -2.51 7.57
C PHE A 112 6.05 -2.56 6.05
N ILE A 113 7.27 -2.65 5.48
CA ILE A 113 7.42 -2.79 4.03
C ILE A 113 6.88 -4.14 3.52
N THR A 114 6.95 -5.18 4.36
CA THR A 114 6.38 -6.50 4.07
C THR A 114 4.90 -6.61 4.42
N ASN A 115 4.24 -5.52 4.82
CA ASN A 115 2.84 -5.48 5.24
C ASN A 115 2.52 -6.44 6.42
N THR A 116 3.52 -6.76 7.24
CA THR A 116 3.37 -7.62 8.43
C THR A 116 2.93 -6.81 9.63
N ASN A 117 3.46 -5.59 9.76
CA ASN A 117 3.15 -4.62 10.83
C ASN A 117 3.37 -5.19 12.25
N GLN A 118 4.31 -6.12 12.40
CA GLN A 118 4.79 -6.62 13.69
C GLN A 118 5.51 -5.49 14.43
N GLN A 119 5.15 -5.33 15.69
CA GLN A 119 5.71 -4.33 16.58
C GLN A 119 6.21 -5.02 17.85
N HIS A 120 7.49 -4.82 18.16
CA HIS A 120 8.13 -5.25 19.41
C HIS A 120 8.51 -4.04 20.28
N TYR A 121 7.81 -2.92 20.07
CA TYR A 121 7.96 -1.65 20.77
C TYR A 121 6.58 -1.08 21.12
N SER A 122 6.52 -0.15 22.09
CA SER A 122 5.31 0.64 22.35
C SER A 122 5.34 1.90 21.49
N GLY A 123 4.35 2.10 20.63
CA GLY A 123 4.32 3.22 19.69
C GLY A 123 4.38 4.58 20.38
N GLU A 124 3.69 4.71 21.52
CA GLU A 124 3.56 5.94 22.31
C GLU A 124 4.88 6.43 22.90
N THR A 125 5.80 5.49 23.19
CA THR A 125 7.07 5.79 23.85
C THR A 125 8.28 5.59 22.95
N ALA A 126 8.09 5.12 21.71
CA ALA A 126 9.18 4.84 20.80
C ALA A 126 9.16 5.64 19.49
N LEU A 127 7.99 6.06 18.97
CA LEU A 127 7.88 6.75 17.67
C LEU A 127 7.21 8.13 17.71
N SER A 128 7.88 9.15 17.17
CA SER A 128 7.34 10.50 17.06
C SER A 128 6.09 10.54 16.18
N TYR A 129 5.26 11.58 16.33
CA TYR A 129 4.01 11.66 15.56
C TYR A 129 4.30 11.76 14.06
N PHE A 130 5.40 12.42 13.68
CA PHE A 130 5.85 12.45 12.29
C PHE A 130 6.12 11.05 11.74
N THR A 131 6.91 10.24 12.45
CA THR A 131 7.28 8.90 11.99
C THR A 131 6.06 7.98 11.94
N GLN A 132 5.15 8.09 12.91
CA GLN A 132 3.89 7.34 12.88
C GLN A 132 3.02 7.74 11.68
N MET A 133 2.82 9.04 11.47
CA MET A 133 1.91 9.55 10.43
C MET A 133 2.48 9.40 9.02
N LEU A 134 3.69 9.88 8.77
CA LEU A 134 4.29 9.97 7.44
C LEU A 134 5.23 8.81 7.11
N GLY A 135 5.72 8.09 8.12
CA GLY A 135 6.50 6.87 7.92
C GLY A 135 5.61 5.63 7.87
N LEU A 136 5.04 5.26 9.02
CA LEU A 136 4.23 4.06 9.14
C LEU A 136 2.90 4.19 8.39
N GLY A 137 2.21 5.33 8.54
CA GLY A 137 0.97 5.61 7.84
C GLY A 137 1.13 5.52 6.32
N PHE A 138 2.23 6.04 5.78
CA PHE A 138 2.56 5.88 4.36
C PHE A 138 2.69 4.40 3.94
N LEU A 139 3.37 3.57 4.74
CA LEU A 139 3.52 2.15 4.44
C LEU A 139 2.25 1.33 4.62
N PHE A 140 1.29 1.74 5.45
CA PHE A 140 -0.03 1.09 5.51
C PHE A 140 -0.73 1.08 4.13
N PHE A 141 -0.53 2.13 3.34
CA PHE A 141 -1.10 2.23 1.99
C PHE A 141 -0.21 1.61 0.94
N THR A 142 1.08 1.93 0.92
CA THR A 142 1.95 1.53 -0.20
C THR A 142 2.33 0.05 -0.17
N SER A 143 2.46 -0.57 1.01
CA SER A 143 2.72 -2.02 1.11
C SER A 143 1.48 -2.83 0.70
N ALA A 144 0.29 -2.45 1.17
CA ALA A 144 -0.98 -3.04 0.76
C ALA A 144 -1.25 -2.82 -0.74
N GLY A 145 -1.02 -1.61 -1.25
CA GLY A 145 -1.15 -1.27 -2.67
C GLY A 145 -0.21 -2.09 -3.56
N THR A 146 1.03 -2.34 -3.10
CA THR A 146 1.96 -3.24 -3.79
C THR A 146 1.40 -4.67 -3.86
N GLY A 147 0.84 -5.19 -2.76
CA GLY A 147 0.20 -6.50 -2.74
C GLY A 147 -0.98 -6.61 -3.71
N ILE A 148 -1.85 -5.60 -3.75
CA ILE A 148 -2.96 -5.53 -4.70
C ILE A 148 -2.45 -5.50 -6.15
N ALA A 149 -1.45 -4.66 -6.45
CA ALA A 149 -0.87 -4.54 -7.78
C ALA A 149 -0.31 -5.89 -8.27
N VAL A 150 0.45 -6.60 -7.42
CA VAL A 150 0.98 -7.93 -7.71
C VAL A 150 -0.14 -8.95 -7.95
N ALA A 151 -1.17 -8.96 -7.09
CA ALA A 151 -2.31 -9.88 -7.26
C ALA A 151 -3.03 -9.65 -8.60
N ILE A 152 -3.21 -8.39 -9.00
CA ILE A 152 -3.82 -8.03 -10.28
C ILE A 152 -2.93 -8.45 -11.46
N ALA A 153 -1.61 -8.18 -11.40
CA ALA A 153 -0.67 -8.61 -12.42
C ALA A 153 -0.68 -10.13 -12.57
N PHE A 154 -0.72 -10.86 -11.46
CA PHE A 154 -0.83 -12.32 -11.45
C PHE A 154 -2.12 -12.81 -12.12
N ILE A 155 -3.28 -12.23 -11.77
CA ILE A 155 -4.57 -12.53 -12.41
C ILE A 155 -4.51 -12.25 -13.92
N ARG A 156 -3.95 -11.11 -14.34
CA ARG A 156 -3.77 -10.78 -15.76
C ARG A 156 -2.92 -11.84 -16.47
N GLY A 157 -1.80 -12.23 -15.87
CA GLY A 157 -0.92 -13.28 -16.38
C GLY A 157 -1.64 -14.63 -16.55
N LEU A 158 -2.42 -15.06 -15.56
CA LEU A 158 -3.22 -16.30 -15.66
C LEU A 158 -4.27 -16.24 -16.77
N THR A 159 -4.82 -15.06 -17.05
CA THR A 159 -5.80 -14.86 -18.14
C THR A 159 -5.18 -14.63 -19.52
N GLY A 160 -3.85 -14.75 -19.66
CA GLY A 160 -3.13 -14.53 -20.92
C GLY A 160 -3.07 -13.07 -21.36
N ARG A 161 -3.34 -12.12 -20.46
CA ARG A 161 -3.24 -10.68 -20.73
C ARG A 161 -1.85 -10.17 -20.36
N SER A 162 -1.47 -9.03 -20.94
CA SER A 162 -0.29 -8.31 -20.48
C SER A 162 -0.40 -7.97 -18.99
N LEU A 163 0.71 -8.03 -18.27
CA LEU A 163 0.77 -7.76 -16.83
C LEU A 163 0.40 -6.32 -16.49
N GLY A 164 0.54 -5.39 -17.45
CA GLY A 164 0.25 -3.97 -17.26
C GLY A 164 1.49 -3.18 -16.86
N ASN A 165 1.31 -2.22 -15.97
CA ASN A 165 2.35 -1.31 -15.51
C ASN A 165 2.28 -1.21 -13.99
N PHE A 166 3.36 -1.55 -13.30
CA PHE A 166 3.39 -1.58 -11.84
C PHE A 166 3.00 -0.24 -11.22
N TYR A 167 3.55 0.87 -11.72
CA TYR A 167 3.28 2.18 -11.14
C TYR A 167 1.83 2.61 -11.35
N LYS A 168 1.24 2.27 -12.51
CA LYS A 168 -0.18 2.50 -12.74
C LYS A 168 -1.03 1.69 -11.76
N ASP A 169 -0.74 0.40 -11.62
CA ASP A 169 -1.50 -0.48 -10.75
C ASP A 169 -1.38 -0.06 -9.28
N LEU A 170 -0.18 0.35 -8.84
CA LEU A 170 0.05 0.88 -7.49
C LEU A 170 -0.72 2.17 -7.25
N THR A 171 -0.65 3.14 -8.18
CA THR A 171 -1.41 4.40 -8.06
C THR A 171 -2.90 4.12 -7.99
N GLN A 172 -3.44 3.27 -8.89
CA GLN A 172 -4.87 2.93 -8.89
C GLN A 172 -5.30 2.15 -7.64
N ALA A 173 -4.43 1.29 -7.08
CA ALA A 173 -4.71 0.64 -5.81
C ALA A 173 -4.86 1.67 -4.69
N ILE A 174 -3.97 2.66 -4.62
CA ILE A 174 -3.99 3.70 -3.59
C ILE A 174 -5.11 4.71 -3.78
N THR A 175 -5.40 5.16 -5.00
CA THR A 175 -6.37 6.24 -5.24
C THR A 175 -7.82 5.75 -5.29
N ARG A 176 -8.05 4.48 -5.65
CA ARG A 176 -9.40 3.96 -5.94
C ARG A 176 -9.87 2.88 -4.99
N ILE A 177 -8.95 2.17 -4.33
CA ILE A 177 -9.30 1.00 -3.49
C ILE A 177 -9.07 1.28 -2.01
N LEU A 178 -7.89 1.83 -1.68
CA LEU A 178 -7.50 2.19 -0.31
C LEU A 178 -7.97 3.60 0.04
#